data_AF-A0A662JT20-F1
#
_entry.id   AF-A0A662JT20-F1
#
_cell.length_a   1.000
_cell.length_b   1.000
_cell.length_c   1.000
_cell.angle_alpha   90.00
_cell.angle_beta   90.00
_cell.angle_gamma   90.00
#
_symmetry.space_group_name_H-M   'P 1'
#
loop_
_entity.id
_entity.type
_entity.pdbx_description
1 polymer ?
#
loop_
_entity_poly.entity_id
_entity_poly.type
_entity_poly.pdbx_seq_one_letter_code
_entity_poly.pdbx_strand_id
1 'polypeptide(L)'
;MTPGVHIWVWMRDGGNLMRAKIDYTKGTLIVYSNDHLLVVRIGLSQKQLKQMEKEIESKGGKRLNLQSGPFVFIKPNKKTVT
;
A
#
# COMPACT_ATOMS: atom_id res chain seq x y z
N MET A 1 10.99 16.46 -11.05
CA MET A 1 9.62 15.98 -11.30
C MET A 1 8.99 15.60 -9.98
N THR A 2 7.78 16.08 -9.71
CA THR A 2 6.97 15.59 -8.59
C THR A 2 6.54 14.16 -8.91
N PRO A 3 6.73 13.18 -8.01
CA PRO A 3 6.22 11.84 -8.24
C PRO A 3 4.70 11.89 -8.47
N GLY A 4 4.16 10.92 -9.21
CA GLY A 4 2.73 10.83 -9.49
C GLY A 4 1.95 10.19 -8.34
N VAL A 5 1.16 9.19 -8.65
CA VAL A 5 0.47 8.36 -7.67
C VAL A 5 1.27 7.08 -7.44
N HIS A 6 1.57 6.77 -6.19
CA HIS A 6 2.18 5.51 -5.80
C HIS A 6 1.15 4.65 -5.07
N ILE A 7 1.02 3.40 -5.50
CA ILE A 7 0.16 2.41 -4.86
C ILE A 7 1.05 1.37 -4.20
N TRP A 8 0.74 1.06 -2.96
CA TRP A 8 1.47 0.10 -2.14
C TRP A 8 0.54 -0.99 -1.66
N VAL A 9 1.06 -2.21 -1.58
CA VAL A 9 0.35 -3.38 -1.02
C VAL A 9 1.25 -4.15 -0.08
N TRP A 10 0.70 -4.69 1.00
CA TRP A 10 1.40 -5.61 1.89
C TRP A 10 0.42 -6.48 2.67
N MET A 11 0.93 -7.57 3.25
CA MET A 11 0.18 -8.40 4.19
C MET A 11 0.47 -7.92 5.60
N ARG A 12 -0.58 -7.83 6.42
CA ARG A 12 -0.47 -7.62 7.87
C ARG A 12 -0.96 -8.87 8.60
N ASP A 13 -0.54 -9.03 9.85
CA ASP A 13 -0.90 -10.15 10.73
C ASP A 13 -2.37 -10.55 10.61
N GLY A 14 -2.61 -11.86 10.65
CA GLY A 14 -3.94 -12.44 10.43
C GLY A 14 -4.32 -12.58 8.95
N GLY A 15 -3.43 -12.27 8.00
CA GLY A 15 -3.68 -12.43 6.57
C GLY A 15 -4.49 -11.30 5.96
N ASN A 16 -4.47 -10.11 6.58
CA ASN A 16 -5.15 -8.93 6.09
C ASN A 16 -4.35 -8.29 4.96
N LEU A 17 -5.01 -8.04 3.82
CA LEU A 17 -4.44 -7.30 2.71
C LEU A 17 -4.53 -5.82 3.00
N MET A 18 -3.37 -5.19 3.15
CA MET A 18 -3.24 -3.75 3.28
C MET A 18 -2.96 -3.14 1.92
N ARG A 19 -3.58 -2.00 1.64
CA ARG A 19 -3.25 -1.17 0.47
C ARG A 19 -3.14 0.29 0.86
N ALA A 20 -2.20 1.01 0.26
CA ALA A 20 -2.10 2.45 0.40
C ALA A 20 -2.02 3.13 -0.96
N LYS A 21 -2.70 4.28 -1.09
CA LYS A 21 -2.56 5.20 -2.22
C LYS A 21 -1.93 6.48 -1.70
N ILE A 22 -0.75 6.80 -2.22
CA ILE A 22 -0.01 8.03 -1.94
C ILE A 22 -0.06 8.88 -3.20
N ASP A 23 -0.74 10.03 -3.12
CA ASP A 23 -0.85 10.98 -4.21
C ASP A 23 0.02 12.19 -3.90
N TYR A 24 1.19 12.22 -4.53
CA TYR A 24 2.16 13.31 -4.38
C TYR A 24 1.71 14.61 -5.06
N THR A 25 0.75 14.56 -5.99
CA THR A 25 0.20 15.77 -6.61
C THR A 25 -0.81 16.47 -5.70
N LYS A 26 -1.48 15.72 -4.83
CA LYS A 26 -2.52 16.23 -3.92
C LYS A 26 -2.07 16.31 -2.46
N GLY A 27 -0.90 15.76 -2.11
CA GLY A 27 -0.47 15.71 -0.72
C GLY A 27 -1.32 14.78 0.14
N THR A 28 -1.73 13.64 -0.40
CA THR A 28 -2.67 12.73 0.29
C THR A 28 -2.13 11.32 0.45
N LEU A 29 -2.51 10.68 1.56
CA LEU A 29 -2.32 9.26 1.84
C LEU A 29 -3.69 8.68 2.22
N ILE A 30 -4.04 7.56 1.59
CA ILE A 30 -5.23 6.79 1.91
C ILE A 30 -4.81 5.34 2.14
N VAL A 31 -5.22 4.74 3.26
CA VAL A 31 -4.89 3.34 3.61
C VAL A 31 -6.17 2.55 3.81
N TYR A 32 -6.18 1.32 3.27
CA TYR A 32 -7.27 0.36 3.44
C TYR A 32 -6.73 -0.97 3.98
N SER A 33 -7.62 -1.74 4.62
CA SER A 33 -7.42 -3.14 5.03
C SER A 33 -8.61 -3.97 4.56
N ASN A 34 -8.40 -5.01 3.76
CA ASN A 34 -9.46 -5.82 3.15
C ASN A 34 -10.60 -4.96 2.59
N ASP A 35 -10.25 -3.94 1.79
CA ASP A 35 -11.15 -2.94 1.21
C ASP A 35 -11.84 -1.96 2.17
N HIS A 36 -11.69 -2.12 3.49
CA HIS A 36 -12.15 -1.15 4.46
C HIS A 36 -11.18 0.03 4.57
N LEU A 37 -11.70 1.25 4.46
CA LEU A 37 -10.92 2.47 4.66
C LEU A 37 -10.49 2.56 6.13
N LEU A 38 -9.19 2.67 6.37
CA LEU A 38 -8.62 2.82 7.72
C LEU A 38 -8.15 4.23 8.01
N VAL A 39 -7.47 4.86 7.05
CA VAL A 39 -6.80 6.15 7.27
C VAL A 39 -6.94 7.01 6.03
N VAL A 40 -7.25 8.29 6.28
CA VAL A 40 -7.07 9.38 5.32
C VAL A 40 -6.19 10.44 5.98
N ARG A 41 -5.19 10.92 5.24
CA ARG A 41 -4.37 12.08 5.58
C ARG A 41 -4.29 13.00 4.36
N ILE A 42 -4.45 14.29 4.59
CA ILE A 42 -4.44 15.34 3.57
C ILE A 42 -3.45 16.44 3.99
N GLY A 43 -3.04 17.28 3.04
CA GLY A 43 -2.13 18.40 3.30
C GLY A 43 -0.69 17.98 3.63
N LEU A 44 -0.28 16.76 3.23
CA LEU A 44 1.06 16.25 3.48
C LEU A 44 2.06 16.85 2.50
N SER A 45 3.21 17.29 3.02
CA SER A 45 4.35 17.69 2.21
C SER A 45 4.98 16.49 1.51
N GLN A 46 5.74 16.75 0.43
CA GLN A 46 6.54 15.75 -0.28
C GLN A 46 7.46 14.95 0.67
N LYS A 47 8.07 15.63 1.65
CA LYS A 47 8.95 15.01 2.65
C LYS A 47 8.18 14.02 3.53
N GLN A 48 6.98 14.39 3.99
CA GLN A 48 6.12 13.54 4.79
C GLN A 48 5.62 12.33 4.00
N LEU A 49 5.21 12.52 2.73
CA LEU A 49 4.78 11.41 1.87
C LEU A 49 5.92 10.40 1.67
N LYS A 50 7.13 10.88 1.42
CA LYS A 50 8.31 10.02 1.28
C LYS A 50 8.67 9.28 2.56
N GLN A 51 8.44 9.89 3.73
CA GLN A 51 8.57 9.21 5.01
C GLN A 51 7.53 8.09 5.16
N MET A 52 6.26 8.36 4.81
CA MET A 52 5.20 7.35 4.83
C MET A 52 5.51 6.17 3.91
N GLU A 53 6.11 6.41 2.75
CA GLU A 53 6.58 5.32 1.87
C GLU A 53 7.61 4.42 2.55
N LYS A 54 8.60 5.01 3.23
CA LYS A 54 9.60 4.24 3.98
C LYS A 54 8.97 3.43 5.11
N GLU A 55 7.97 3.98 5.79
CA GLU A 55 7.23 3.28 6.84
C GLU A 55 6.36 2.13 6.30
N ILE A 56 5.85 2.26 5.07
CA ILE A 56 5.11 1.17 4.41
C ILE A 56 6.10 0.10 3.93
N GLU A 57 7.22 0.50 3.33
CA GLU A 57 8.29 -0.39 2.89
C GLU A 57 8.86 -1.21 4.05
N SER A 58 9.12 -0.60 5.21
CA SER A 58 9.61 -1.31 6.40
C SER A 58 8.63 -2.34 6.95
N LYS A 59 7.34 -2.24 6.62
CA LYS A 59 6.29 -3.23 6.93
C LYS A 59 6.15 -4.33 5.88
N GLY A 60 7.08 -4.42 4.93
CA GLY A 60 7.00 -5.36 3.81
C GLY A 60 6.18 -4.84 2.62
N GLY A 61 5.89 -3.53 2.61
CA GLY A 61 5.29 -2.82 1.48
C GLY A 61 5.97 -3.09 0.16
N LYS A 62 5.19 -3.51 -0.83
CA LYS A 62 5.61 -3.55 -2.24
C LYS A 62 4.89 -2.45 -3.00
N ARG A 63 5.66 -1.57 -3.64
CA ARG A 63 5.11 -0.57 -4.54
C ARG A 63 4.73 -1.24 -5.86
N LEU A 64 3.49 -1.03 -6.29
CA LEU A 64 3.02 -1.49 -7.59
C LEU A 64 3.63 -0.60 -8.68
N ASN A 65 4.36 -1.19 -9.60
CA ASN A 65 4.83 -0.48 -10.78
C ASN A 65 3.72 -0.53 -11.83
N LEU A 66 3.24 0.63 -12.30
CA LEU A 66 2.13 0.74 -13.27
C LEU A 66 2.39 0.05 -14.63
N GLN A 67 3.59 -0.48 -14.87
CA GLN A 67 3.98 -1.19 -16.09
C GLN A 67 3.83 -2.73 -16.01
N SER A 68 3.52 -3.30 -14.85
CA SER A 68 3.26 -4.73 -14.73
C SER A 68 1.76 -5.00 -14.82
N GLY A 69 1.35 -5.94 -15.68
CA GLY A 69 -0.05 -6.36 -15.89
C GLY A 69 -0.79 -6.84 -14.62
N PRO A 70 -2.05 -7.30 -14.75
CA PRO A 70 -2.95 -7.54 -13.61
C PRO A 70 -2.30 -8.42 -12.54
N PHE A 71 -2.28 -7.92 -11.30
CA PHE A 71 -1.64 -8.60 -10.17
C PHE A 71 -2.47 -9.81 -9.72
N VAL A 72 -1.86 -10.99 -9.68
CA VAL A 72 -2.45 -12.19 -9.08
C VAL A 72 -1.87 -12.39 -7.69
N PHE A 73 -2.70 -12.23 -6.66
CA PHE A 73 -2.34 -12.57 -5.28
C PHE A 73 -2.60 -14.06 -5.05
N ILE A 74 -1.55 -14.88 -5.04
CA ILE A 74 -1.66 -16.30 -4.66
C ILE A 74 -1.60 -16.37 -3.13
N LYS A 75 -2.74 -16.63 -2.48
CA LYS A 75 -2.78 -16.97 -1.06
C LYS A 75 -2.16 -18.37 -0.89
N PRO A 76 -1.15 -18.57 -0.03
CA PRO A 76 -0.67 -19.92 0.26
C PRO A 76 -1.85 -20.71 0.85
N ASN A 77 -2.22 -21.78 0.17
CA ASN A 77 -3.27 -22.68 0.61
C ASN A 77 -2.79 -23.30 1.92
N LYS A 78 -3.46 -23.01 3.05
CA LYS A 78 -3.21 -23.76 4.28
C LYS A 78 -3.61 -25.20 3.96
N LYS A 79 -2.64 -26.10 3.83
CA LYS A 79 -2.93 -27.54 3.79
C LYS A 79 -3.72 -27.84 5.06
N THR A 80 -5.00 -28.16 4.90
CA THR A 80 -5.78 -28.83 5.94
C THR A 80 -5.10 -30.19 6.14
N VAL A 81 -4.37 -30.33 7.23
CA VAL A 81 -3.93 -31.64 7.71
C VAL A 81 -5.18 -32.27 8.32
N THR A 82 -5.76 -33.23 7.60
CA THR A 82 -6.79 -34.14 8.10
C THR A 82 -6.14 -35.21 8.96
#